data_AF-A0A804R2A9-F1
#
_entry.id   AF-A0A804R2A9-F1
#
_cell.length_a   1.000
_cell.length_b   1.000
_cell.length_c   1.000
_cell.angle_alpha   90.00
_cell.angle_beta   90.00
_cell.angle_gamma   90.00
#
_symmetry.space_group_name_H-M   'P 1'
#
loop_
_entity.id
_entity.type
_entity.pdbx_description
1 polymer ?
#
loop_
_entity_poly.entity_id
_entity_poly.type
_entity_poly.pdbx_seq_one_letter_code
_entity_poly.pdbx_strand_id
1 'polypeptide(L)'
;MLRPPALACCKLYISEARNSGALRAIEHAAAALRPLAVLVNTFADDAYNRVGYTLVSPLAGGAASPPLRCAAFRVVAAAIEAVDLDAHAGAHPRLGVVDHIAFHPLASARLEDVTALARAVAADIGDRLQGPLPFIPPRREFTGTAVPTYLYGAAHRDGRTLASIRRQLGYFTPTSPGGEQWHGAPDSLLPVAPDAGPRTSSASNGVVVVGATPWVDNYNVPLATADVSVARRIARAVSERGGGLACVQAMGLAHGDGATEVACNLLHPDAVGADQVQERVSRLAAGLGVGVGQGYFTDFSREKVVELYLQAAQAA
;
A
#
# COMPACT_ATOMS: atom_id res chain seq x y z
N MET A 1 16.12 -26.27 16.39
CA MET A 1 15.39 -24.99 16.50
C MET A 1 13.97 -25.22 16.02
N LEU A 2 12.95 -24.81 16.79
CA LEU A 2 11.55 -24.87 16.38
C LEU A 2 11.37 -24.00 15.13
N ARG A 3 10.66 -24.51 14.11
CA ARG A 3 10.37 -23.76 12.88
C ARG A 3 9.56 -22.51 13.27
N PRO A 4 9.92 -21.31 12.79
CA PRO A 4 9.18 -20.10 13.12
C PRO A 4 7.71 -20.26 12.67
N PRO A 5 6.75 -19.77 13.48
CA PRO A 5 5.33 -19.92 13.19
C PRO A 5 4.99 -19.32 11.82
N ALA A 6 3.94 -19.82 11.18
CA ALA A 6 3.45 -19.23 9.95
C ALA A 6 2.90 -17.84 10.27
N LEU A 7 3.46 -16.80 9.66
CA LEU A 7 3.07 -15.41 9.89
C LEU A 7 2.49 -14.82 8.61
N ALA A 8 1.52 -13.93 8.74
CA ALA A 8 1.02 -13.11 7.66
C ALA A 8 1.34 -11.65 7.95
N CYS A 9 1.76 -10.92 6.91
CA CYS A 9 1.93 -9.48 6.91
C CYS A 9 0.85 -8.83 6.06
N CYS A 10 0.35 -7.69 6.51
CA CYS A 10 -0.54 -6.82 5.77
C CYS A 10 0.08 -5.41 5.74
N LYS A 11 0.44 -4.93 4.56
CA LYS A 11 0.88 -3.56 4.32
C LYS A 11 -0.30 -2.75 3.80
N LEU A 12 -0.70 -1.71 4.53
CA LEU A 12 -1.79 -0.81 4.14
C LEU A 12 -1.20 0.54 3.77
N TYR A 13 -1.65 1.09 2.64
CA TYR A 13 -1.18 2.38 2.18
C TYR A 13 -2.35 3.36 2.09
N ILE A 14 -2.30 4.40 2.93
CA ILE A 14 -3.39 5.34 3.15
C ILE A 14 -2.97 6.72 2.61
N SER A 15 -3.88 7.35 1.88
CA SER A 15 -3.72 8.69 1.31
C SER A 15 -3.93 9.76 2.39
N GLU A 16 -3.04 9.79 3.39
CA GLU A 16 -2.97 10.80 4.45
C GLU A 16 -1.63 10.67 5.19
N ALA A 17 -0.96 11.77 5.50
CA ALA A 17 0.24 11.82 6.36
C ALA A 17 0.35 13.09 7.22
N ARG A 18 -0.59 14.03 7.09
CA ARG A 18 -0.56 15.38 7.66
C ARG A 18 -1.61 15.59 8.74
N ASN A 19 -2.80 15.00 8.58
CA ASN A 19 -3.87 15.09 9.55
C ASN A 19 -3.60 14.20 10.78
N SER A 20 -2.96 14.77 11.80
CA SER A 20 -2.62 14.04 13.02
C SER A 20 -3.83 13.43 13.75
N GLY A 21 -5.01 14.03 13.62
CA GLY A 21 -6.25 13.47 14.20
C GLY A 21 -6.65 12.16 13.53
N ALA A 22 -6.64 12.15 12.20
CA ALA A 22 -6.93 10.97 11.40
C ALA A 22 -5.89 9.86 11.63
N LEU A 23 -4.60 10.21 11.60
CA LEU A 23 -3.51 9.23 11.83
C LEU A 23 -3.63 8.57 13.22
N ARG A 24 -3.91 9.35 14.28
CA ARG A 24 -4.13 8.78 15.62
C ARG A 24 -5.32 7.83 15.67
N ALA A 25 -6.42 8.15 14.99
CA ALA A 25 -7.59 7.28 14.95
C ALA A 25 -7.28 5.95 14.25
N ILE A 26 -6.53 6.00 13.13
CA ILE A 26 -6.11 4.83 12.37
C ILE A 26 -5.13 3.97 13.17
N GLU A 27 -4.13 4.57 13.81
CA GLU A 27 -3.15 3.86 14.64
C GLU A 27 -3.79 3.24 15.88
N HIS A 28 -4.77 3.91 16.48
CA HIS A 28 -5.56 3.32 17.56
C HIS A 28 -6.33 2.08 17.08
N ALA A 29 -6.93 2.14 15.88
CA ALA A 29 -7.60 0.99 15.28
C ALA A 29 -6.64 -0.17 14.98
N ALA A 30 -5.42 0.13 14.50
CA ALA A 30 -4.35 -0.83 14.26
C ALA A 30 -3.87 -1.53 15.54
N ALA A 31 -3.76 -0.79 16.64
CA ALA A 31 -3.27 -1.30 17.92
C ALA A 31 -4.33 -2.10 18.71
N ALA A 32 -5.61 -2.00 18.33
CA ALA A 32 -6.74 -2.53 19.11
C ALA A 32 -6.74 -4.05 19.29
N LEU A 33 -6.00 -4.81 18.48
CA LEU A 33 -5.92 -6.27 18.56
C LEU A 33 -4.57 -6.77 19.08
N ARG A 34 -3.74 -5.93 19.69
CA ARG A 34 -2.53 -6.41 20.36
C ARG A 34 -2.87 -7.35 21.52
N PRO A 35 -2.12 -8.46 21.72
CA PRO A 35 -0.95 -8.89 20.94
C PRO A 35 -1.27 -9.79 19.72
N LEU A 36 -2.54 -10.06 19.43
CA LEU A 36 -2.98 -10.96 18.36
C LEU A 36 -2.63 -10.46 16.95
N ALA A 37 -2.64 -9.14 16.75
CA ALA A 37 -2.09 -8.47 15.57
C ALA A 37 -1.28 -7.25 16.02
N VAL A 38 -0.11 -7.04 15.42
CA VAL A 38 0.87 -6.05 15.85
C VAL A 38 1.20 -5.12 14.70
N LEU A 39 1.04 -3.81 14.92
CA LEU A 39 1.66 -2.78 14.10
C LEU A 39 3.16 -2.74 14.38
N VAL A 40 3.97 -3.13 13.39
CA VAL A 40 5.43 -3.22 13.49
C VAL A 40 6.16 -2.08 12.81
N ASN A 41 5.52 -1.39 11.86
CA ASN A 41 6.08 -0.21 11.22
C ASN A 41 4.98 0.79 10.82
N THR A 42 5.34 2.06 10.89
CA THR A 42 4.63 3.20 10.32
C THR A 42 5.62 4.02 9.53
N PHE A 43 5.36 4.25 8.24
CA PHE A 43 6.14 5.12 7.39
C PHE A 43 5.26 6.23 6.85
N ALA A 44 5.42 7.45 7.37
CA ALA A 44 4.69 8.62 6.91
C ALA A 44 5.58 9.44 5.96
N ASP A 45 5.05 9.73 4.78
CA ASP A 45 5.69 10.60 3.80
C ASP A 45 4.85 11.86 3.61
N ASP A 46 5.35 12.99 4.12
CA ASP A 46 4.65 14.27 4.05
C ASP A 46 4.51 14.77 2.62
N ALA A 47 5.56 14.69 1.79
CA ALA A 47 5.54 15.19 0.42
C ALA A 47 4.52 14.43 -0.44
N TYR A 48 4.46 13.10 -0.27
CA TYR A 48 3.47 12.25 -0.88
C TYR A 48 2.08 12.32 -0.25
N ASN A 49 1.98 12.90 0.95
CA ASN A 49 0.79 12.87 1.80
C ASN A 49 0.22 11.45 1.87
N ARG A 50 1.09 10.50 2.24
CA ARG A 50 0.77 9.06 2.25
C ARG A 50 1.46 8.38 3.42
N VAL A 51 0.73 7.53 4.13
CA VAL A 51 1.26 6.70 5.22
C VAL A 51 1.16 5.22 4.85
N GLY A 52 2.22 4.47 5.14
CA GLY A 52 2.27 3.02 5.12
C GLY A 52 2.20 2.46 6.54
N TYR A 53 1.32 1.48 6.75
CA TYR A 53 1.24 0.72 8.00
C TYR A 53 1.52 -0.77 7.74
N THR A 54 2.40 -1.36 8.54
CA THR A 54 2.77 -2.78 8.44
C THR A 54 2.26 -3.53 9.65
N LEU A 55 1.23 -4.36 9.45
CA LEU A 55 0.64 -5.23 10.46
C LEU A 55 1.13 -6.67 10.29
N VAL A 56 1.44 -7.35 11.40
CA VAL A 56 1.83 -8.76 11.41
C VAL A 56 1.01 -9.54 12.43
N SER A 57 0.64 -10.77 12.07
CA SER A 57 -0.09 -11.69 12.94
C SER A 57 0.22 -13.14 12.56
N PRO A 58 0.15 -14.10 13.51
CA PRO A 58 0.22 -15.51 13.19
C PRO A 58 -0.99 -15.97 12.37
N LEU A 59 -0.73 -16.87 11.42
CA LEU A 59 -1.78 -17.65 10.79
C LEU A 59 -2.24 -18.74 11.76
N ALA A 60 -3.21 -18.43 12.61
CA ALA A 60 -3.86 -19.44 13.43
C ALA A 60 -4.71 -20.35 12.53
N GLY A 61 -4.25 -21.59 12.31
CA GLY A 61 -4.99 -22.57 11.52
C GLY A 61 -6.39 -22.79 12.09
N GLY A 62 -7.42 -22.40 11.34
CA GLY A 62 -8.83 -22.69 11.66
C GLY A 62 -9.61 -21.62 12.44
N ALA A 63 -9.05 -20.43 12.71
CA ALA A 63 -9.85 -19.34 13.28
C ALA A 63 -10.90 -18.85 12.26
N ALA A 64 -12.18 -18.80 12.66
CA ALA A 64 -13.27 -18.31 11.80
C ALA A 64 -13.05 -16.87 11.31
N SER A 65 -12.35 -16.05 12.12
CA SER A 65 -11.92 -14.69 11.79
C SER A 65 -10.47 -14.47 12.25
N PRO A 66 -9.48 -14.60 11.37
CA PRO A 66 -8.07 -14.40 11.72
C PRO A 66 -7.80 -12.98 12.23
N PRO A 67 -6.97 -12.76 13.27
CA PRO A 67 -6.75 -11.43 13.85
C PRO A 67 -6.30 -10.38 12.84
N LEU A 68 -5.47 -10.76 11.86
CA LEU A 68 -5.01 -9.85 10.81
C LEU A 68 -6.16 -9.31 9.92
N ARG A 69 -7.16 -10.14 9.62
CA ARG A 69 -8.35 -9.72 8.85
C ARG A 69 -9.11 -8.64 9.61
N CYS A 70 -9.36 -8.88 10.90
CA CYS A 70 -10.04 -7.92 11.77
C CYS A 70 -9.24 -6.62 11.93
N ALA A 71 -7.91 -6.71 12.11
CA ALA A 71 -7.05 -5.54 12.25
C ALA A 71 -7.03 -4.69 10.96
N ALA A 72 -6.82 -5.33 9.80
CA ALA A 72 -6.81 -4.65 8.51
C ALA A 72 -8.15 -3.95 8.24
N PHE A 73 -9.27 -4.63 8.49
CA PHE A 73 -10.59 -4.03 8.30
C PHE A 73 -10.85 -2.84 9.23
N ARG A 74 -10.43 -2.91 10.49
CA ARG A 74 -10.54 -1.78 11.44
C ARG A 74 -9.72 -0.58 10.99
N VAL A 75 -8.50 -0.80 10.49
CA VAL A 75 -7.65 0.26 9.93
C VAL A 75 -8.33 0.90 8.72
N VAL A 76 -8.90 0.11 7.81
CA VAL A 76 -9.65 0.63 6.66
C VAL A 76 -10.86 1.43 7.09
N ALA A 77 -11.67 0.91 8.00
CA ALA A 77 -12.86 1.61 8.49
C ALA A 77 -12.51 2.95 9.16
N ALA A 78 -11.49 2.97 10.01
CA ALA A 78 -11.02 4.20 10.65
C ALA A 78 -10.47 5.21 9.63
N ALA A 79 -9.76 4.75 8.60
CA ALA A 79 -9.25 5.61 7.54
C ALA A 79 -10.39 6.25 6.74
N ILE A 80 -11.37 5.45 6.30
CA ILE A 80 -12.55 5.90 5.55
C ILE A 80 -13.41 6.87 6.37
N GLU A 81 -13.48 6.72 7.69
CA GLU A 81 -14.22 7.65 8.55
C GLU A 81 -13.46 8.97 8.77
N ALA A 82 -12.14 8.92 8.87
CA ALA A 82 -11.34 10.06 9.31
C ALA A 82 -10.70 10.89 8.19
N VAL A 83 -10.64 10.37 6.97
CA VAL A 83 -9.97 11.00 5.82
C VAL A 83 -10.99 11.32 4.74
N ASP A 84 -10.94 12.56 4.26
CA ASP A 84 -11.68 13.00 3.07
C ASP A 84 -10.72 13.08 1.88
N LEU A 85 -10.90 12.18 0.91
CA LEU A 85 -10.06 12.13 -0.28
C LEU A 85 -10.28 13.35 -1.21
N ASP A 86 -11.43 14.02 -1.15
CA ASP A 86 -11.68 15.20 -1.99
C ASP A 86 -10.82 16.39 -1.55
N ALA A 87 -10.57 16.49 -0.24
CA ALA A 87 -9.65 17.44 0.36
C ALA A 87 -8.17 17.00 0.27
N HIS A 88 -7.88 15.78 -0.21
CA HIS A 88 -6.52 15.23 -0.24
C HIS A 88 -5.70 15.79 -1.42
N ALA A 89 -4.56 16.38 -1.07
CA ALA A 89 -3.51 16.77 -2.01
C ALA A 89 -2.15 16.19 -1.60
N GLY A 90 -1.49 15.49 -2.52
CA GLY A 90 -0.17 14.89 -2.32
C GLY A 90 0.49 14.56 -3.66
N ALA A 91 1.83 14.50 -3.67
CA ALA A 91 2.59 14.26 -4.90
C ALA A 91 2.58 12.79 -5.36
N HIS A 92 2.03 11.88 -4.56
CA HIS A 92 1.85 10.47 -4.93
C HIS A 92 0.45 10.22 -5.51
N PRO A 93 0.32 9.51 -6.65
CA PRO A 93 -0.99 9.14 -7.16
C PRO A 93 -1.76 8.23 -6.20
N ARG A 94 -3.09 8.31 -6.25
CA ARG A 94 -3.99 7.54 -5.37
C ARG A 94 -5.29 7.21 -6.09
N LEU A 95 -5.89 6.07 -5.75
CA LEU A 95 -7.24 5.70 -6.18
C LEU A 95 -8.30 5.92 -5.11
N GLY A 96 -7.91 5.88 -3.84
CA GLY A 96 -8.82 5.95 -2.69
C GLY A 96 -8.14 6.42 -1.42
N VAL A 97 -8.93 6.61 -0.36
CA VAL A 97 -8.42 6.84 1.00
C VAL A 97 -7.45 5.74 1.39
N VAL A 98 -7.86 4.47 1.16
CA VAL A 98 -6.96 3.33 1.24
C VAL A 98 -6.61 2.91 -0.18
N ASP A 99 -5.47 3.40 -0.68
CA ASP A 99 -5.08 3.22 -2.07
C ASP A 99 -4.87 1.74 -2.43
N HIS A 100 -4.10 1.03 -1.60
CA HIS A 100 -4.04 -0.42 -1.71
C HIS A 100 -3.60 -1.09 -0.40
N ILE A 101 -3.87 -2.39 -0.34
CA ILE A 101 -3.51 -3.31 0.74
C ILE A 101 -2.81 -4.52 0.13
N ALA A 102 -1.62 -4.85 0.62
CA ALA A 102 -0.83 -5.99 0.18
C ALA A 102 -0.65 -6.99 1.31
N PHE A 103 -1.12 -8.22 1.11
CA PHE A 103 -0.87 -9.33 2.01
C PHE A 103 0.33 -10.14 1.54
N HIS A 104 1.27 -10.41 2.46
CA HIS A 104 2.50 -11.15 2.18
C HIS A 104 2.64 -12.33 3.15
N PRO A 105 3.02 -13.53 2.65
CA PRO A 105 3.39 -14.63 3.51
C PRO A 105 4.76 -14.34 4.17
N LEU A 106 4.88 -14.65 5.45
CA LEU A 106 6.11 -14.54 6.22
C LEU A 106 6.47 -15.86 6.90
N ALA A 107 7.76 -16.04 7.20
CA ALA A 107 8.30 -17.23 7.85
C ALA A 107 7.88 -18.52 7.12
N SER A 108 7.08 -19.38 7.76
CA SER A 108 6.63 -20.65 7.18
C SER A 108 5.28 -20.59 6.45
N ALA A 109 4.66 -19.41 6.34
CA ALA A 109 3.41 -19.21 5.62
C ALA A 109 3.57 -19.36 4.10
N ARG A 110 2.49 -19.76 3.42
CA ARG A 110 2.44 -19.85 1.96
C ARG A 110 1.57 -18.73 1.38
N LEU A 111 1.75 -18.47 0.09
CA LEU A 111 0.99 -17.43 -0.61
C LEU A 111 -0.51 -17.71 -0.60
N GLU A 112 -0.92 -18.98 -0.65
CA GLU A 112 -2.33 -19.40 -0.60
C GLU A 112 -2.99 -19.00 0.72
N ASP A 113 -2.25 -19.06 1.83
CA ASP A 113 -2.78 -18.78 3.16
C ASP A 113 -3.16 -17.29 3.27
N VAL A 114 -2.33 -16.40 2.72
CA VAL A 114 -2.61 -14.96 2.68
C VAL A 114 -3.54 -14.55 1.55
N THR A 115 -3.66 -15.37 0.50
CA THR A 115 -4.64 -15.18 -0.58
C THR A 115 -6.07 -15.27 -0.07
N ALA A 116 -6.35 -16.25 0.80
CA ALA A 116 -7.65 -16.38 1.45
C ALA A 116 -7.98 -15.16 2.33
N LEU A 117 -6.98 -14.66 3.09
CA LEU A 117 -7.12 -13.45 3.91
C LEU A 117 -7.45 -12.21 3.06
N ALA A 118 -6.71 -12.00 1.97
CA ALA A 118 -6.92 -10.85 1.07
C ALA A 118 -8.35 -10.83 0.50
N ARG A 119 -8.85 -12.00 0.05
CA ARG A 119 -10.24 -12.13 -0.45
C ARG A 119 -11.28 -11.85 0.64
N ALA A 120 -11.06 -12.35 1.84
CA ALA A 120 -11.98 -12.16 2.95
C ALA A 120 -12.04 -10.69 3.39
N VAL A 121 -10.89 -10.00 3.46
CA VAL A 121 -10.82 -8.57 3.76
C VAL A 121 -11.47 -7.74 2.64
N ALA A 122 -11.23 -8.09 1.38
CA ALA A 122 -11.87 -7.40 0.26
C ALA A 122 -13.40 -7.52 0.28
N ALA A 123 -13.92 -8.71 0.62
CA ALA A 123 -15.35 -8.92 0.81
C ALA A 123 -15.88 -8.09 1.99
N ASP A 124 -15.17 -8.03 3.13
CA ASP A 124 -15.60 -7.19 4.26
C ASP A 124 -15.69 -5.70 3.90
N ILE A 125 -14.73 -5.19 3.13
CA ILE A 125 -14.72 -3.78 2.68
C ILE A 125 -15.86 -3.52 1.68
N GLY A 126 -16.08 -4.45 0.75
CA GLY A 126 -17.12 -4.35 -0.26
C GLY A 126 -18.54 -4.56 0.28
N ASP A 127 -18.73 -5.42 1.27
CA ASP A 127 -20.06 -5.84 1.73
C ASP A 127 -20.49 -5.15 3.03
N ARG A 128 -19.55 -4.78 3.92
CA ARG A 128 -19.83 -4.62 5.36
C ARG A 128 -19.33 -3.35 6.02
N LEU A 129 -19.15 -2.27 5.28
CA LEU A 129 -19.02 -0.96 5.94
C LEU A 129 -20.36 -0.48 6.56
N GLN A 130 -21.48 -1.17 6.32
CA GLN A 130 -22.75 -0.95 7.01
C GLN A 130 -22.95 -1.98 8.14
N GLY A 131 -22.66 -1.61 9.38
CA GLY A 131 -23.03 -2.39 10.56
C GLY A 131 -22.04 -2.32 11.73
N PRO A 132 -22.49 -2.64 12.96
CA PRO A 132 -21.61 -2.66 14.13
C PRO A 132 -20.49 -3.68 13.92
N LEU A 133 -19.26 -3.18 13.91
CA LEU A 133 -18.06 -4.01 13.83
C LEU A 133 -18.09 -5.01 15.01
N PRO A 134 -18.04 -6.34 14.77
CA PRO A 134 -18.27 -7.36 15.81
C PRO A 134 -17.28 -7.32 16.99
N PHE A 135 -16.28 -6.42 16.95
CA PHE A 135 -15.26 -6.25 17.97
C PHE A 135 -15.00 -4.76 18.33
N ILE A 136 -15.87 -3.83 17.94
CA ILE A 136 -15.84 -2.45 18.43
C ILE A 136 -17.07 -2.24 19.34
N PRO A 137 -16.90 -2.00 20.65
CA PRO A 137 -18.03 -1.59 21.48
C PRO A 137 -18.60 -0.29 20.89
N PRO A 138 -19.91 -0.24 20.56
CA PRO A 138 -20.48 0.88 19.85
C PRO A 138 -20.41 2.13 20.74
N ARG A 139 -19.59 3.11 20.34
CA ARG A 139 -19.71 4.49 20.85
C ARG A 139 -20.51 5.37 19.90
N ARG A 140 -20.59 4.98 18.62
CA ARG A 140 -21.50 5.49 17.57
C ARG A 140 -21.82 4.36 16.58
N GLU A 141 -22.98 4.42 15.96
CA GLU A 141 -23.35 3.55 14.85
C GLU A 141 -22.48 3.91 13.64
N PHE A 142 -21.62 2.99 13.21
CA PHE A 142 -20.82 3.16 12.00
C PHE A 142 -21.75 3.05 10.79
N THR A 143 -22.08 4.18 10.16
CA THR A 143 -22.95 4.28 8.98
C THR A 143 -22.18 4.10 7.66
N GLY A 144 -20.98 3.51 7.73
CA GLY A 144 -20.00 3.48 6.65
C GLY A 144 -20.57 3.00 5.32
N THR A 145 -20.11 3.62 4.23
CA THR A 145 -20.52 3.25 2.87
C THR A 145 -19.62 2.12 2.37
N ALA A 146 -20.21 1.06 1.82
CA ALA A 146 -19.47 0.03 1.10
C ALA A 146 -18.56 0.66 0.03
N VAL A 147 -17.30 0.24 -0.05
CA VAL A 147 -16.34 0.83 -1.00
C VAL A 147 -16.06 -0.16 -2.14
N PRO A 148 -16.09 0.27 -3.42
CA PRO A 148 -15.73 -0.58 -4.53
C PRO A 148 -14.33 -1.16 -4.32
N THR A 149 -14.22 -2.48 -4.33
CA THR A 149 -12.99 -3.17 -3.96
C THR A 149 -12.50 -4.07 -5.08
N TYR A 150 -11.23 -3.93 -5.43
CA TYR A 150 -10.57 -4.63 -6.53
C TYR A 150 -9.51 -5.59 -5.99
N LEU A 151 -9.51 -6.83 -6.46
CA LEU A 151 -8.51 -7.83 -6.12
C LEU A 151 -7.32 -7.80 -7.09
N TYR A 152 -6.11 -8.08 -6.62
CA TYR A 152 -4.92 -8.26 -7.49
C TYR A 152 -3.99 -9.36 -7.00
N GLY A 153 -3.00 -9.71 -7.83
CA GLY A 153 -2.04 -10.78 -7.53
C GLY A 153 -2.76 -12.12 -7.37
N ALA A 154 -2.30 -12.95 -6.44
CA ALA A 154 -2.89 -14.27 -6.20
C ALA A 154 -4.34 -14.19 -5.69
N ALA A 155 -4.76 -13.04 -5.14
CA ALA A 155 -6.13 -12.84 -4.68
C ALA A 155 -7.14 -12.78 -5.83
N HIS A 156 -6.74 -12.34 -7.02
CA HIS A 156 -7.60 -12.33 -8.21
C HIS A 156 -7.43 -13.62 -9.00
N ARG A 157 -8.54 -14.22 -9.50
CA ARG A 157 -8.51 -15.51 -10.23
C ARG A 157 -7.57 -15.51 -11.45
N ASP A 158 -7.50 -14.39 -12.16
CA ASP A 158 -6.69 -14.23 -13.38
C ASP A 158 -5.30 -13.64 -13.08
N GLY A 159 -4.93 -13.45 -11.81
CA GLY A 159 -3.58 -12.96 -11.44
C GLY A 159 -3.26 -11.53 -11.89
N ARG A 160 -4.27 -10.68 -12.12
CA ARG A 160 -4.05 -9.31 -12.64
C ARG A 160 -3.16 -8.48 -11.71
N THR A 161 -2.35 -7.60 -12.29
CA THR A 161 -1.40 -6.77 -11.53
C THR A 161 -2.06 -5.51 -10.95
N LEU A 162 -1.51 -5.00 -9.84
CA LEU A 162 -1.90 -3.71 -9.26
C LEU A 162 -1.79 -2.58 -10.30
N ALA A 163 -0.71 -2.57 -11.08
CA ALA A 163 -0.49 -1.58 -12.13
C ALA A 163 -1.56 -1.62 -13.24
N SER A 164 -2.13 -2.79 -13.55
CA SER A 164 -3.22 -2.94 -14.51
C SER A 164 -4.49 -2.27 -14.01
N ILE A 165 -4.89 -2.55 -12.76
CA ILE A 165 -6.08 -1.96 -12.12
C ILE A 165 -5.94 -0.44 -12.05
N ARG A 166 -4.80 0.04 -11.54
CA ARG A 166 -4.47 1.47 -11.47
C ARG A 166 -4.62 2.17 -12.82
N ARG A 167 -4.16 1.54 -13.91
CA ARG A 167 -4.29 2.12 -15.25
C ARG A 167 -5.75 2.18 -15.71
N GLN A 168 -6.53 1.13 -15.47
CA GLN A 168 -7.94 1.08 -15.85
C GLN A 168 -8.79 2.10 -15.09
N LEU A 169 -8.38 2.46 -13.88
CA LEU A 169 -9.10 3.38 -13.00
C LEU A 169 -8.53 4.80 -12.99
N GLY A 170 -7.61 5.14 -13.90
CA GLY A 170 -7.13 6.52 -14.07
C GLY A 170 -6.08 6.98 -13.06
N TYR A 171 -5.44 6.08 -12.31
CA TYR A 171 -4.42 6.39 -11.29
C TYR A 171 -3.25 7.27 -11.79
N PHE A 172 -2.89 7.11 -13.07
CA PHE A 172 -1.75 7.82 -13.68
C PHE A 172 -2.19 9.11 -14.40
N THR A 173 -3.40 9.60 -14.13
CA THR A 173 -3.96 10.81 -14.74
C THR A 173 -3.83 11.98 -13.77
N PRO A 174 -3.00 12.99 -14.07
CA PRO A 174 -2.90 14.18 -13.25
C PRO A 174 -4.10 15.12 -13.45
N THR A 175 -4.40 15.95 -12.45
CA THR A 175 -5.48 16.95 -12.49
C THR A 175 -5.11 18.23 -13.24
N SER A 176 -3.81 18.52 -13.39
CA SER A 176 -3.34 19.74 -14.05
C SER A 176 -2.14 19.48 -14.98
N PRO A 177 -1.95 20.31 -16.03
CA PRO A 177 -0.74 20.32 -16.83
C PRO A 177 0.47 20.65 -15.93
N GLY A 178 1.39 19.71 -15.76
CA GLY A 178 2.51 19.80 -14.81
C GLY A 178 2.61 18.56 -13.91
N GLY A 179 1.47 17.94 -13.58
CA GLY A 179 1.45 16.55 -13.11
C GLY A 179 1.80 16.31 -11.64
N GLU A 180 1.55 17.28 -10.76
CA GLU A 180 1.88 17.22 -9.33
C GLU A 180 0.67 16.94 -8.43
N GLN A 181 -0.54 17.05 -8.99
CA GLN A 181 -1.78 16.65 -8.36
C GLN A 181 -2.44 15.56 -9.19
N TRP A 182 -3.07 14.61 -8.51
CA TRP A 182 -3.60 13.40 -9.13
C TRP A 182 -5.12 13.38 -9.06
N HIS A 183 -5.77 12.64 -9.95
CA HIS A 183 -7.18 12.29 -9.74
C HIS A 183 -7.29 11.06 -8.83
N GLY A 184 -8.30 11.05 -7.95
CA GLY A 184 -8.74 9.82 -7.30
C GLY A 184 -9.48 8.92 -8.29
N ALA A 185 -10.09 7.84 -7.82
CA ALA A 185 -11.04 7.12 -8.66
C ALA A 185 -12.22 8.02 -9.08
N PRO A 186 -12.84 7.79 -10.26
CA PRO A 186 -13.95 8.59 -10.74
C PRO A 186 -15.13 8.60 -9.75
N ASP A 187 -15.71 9.77 -9.49
CA ASP A 187 -16.97 9.89 -8.71
C ASP A 187 -18.18 9.57 -9.60
N SER A 188 -18.23 8.33 -10.09
CA SER A 188 -19.21 7.88 -11.08
C SER A 188 -19.22 6.36 -11.19
N LEU A 189 -19.95 5.84 -12.19
CA LEU A 189 -19.87 4.44 -12.57
C LEU A 189 -18.44 4.06 -12.98
N LEU A 190 -17.88 3.04 -12.33
CA LEU A 190 -16.52 2.61 -12.58
C LEU A 190 -16.38 1.96 -13.96
N PRO A 191 -15.28 2.22 -14.69
CA PRO A 191 -15.08 1.71 -16.06
C PRO A 191 -14.84 0.20 -16.11
N VAL A 192 -14.48 -0.39 -14.98
CA VAL A 192 -14.33 -1.84 -14.78
C VAL A 192 -15.14 -2.20 -13.55
N ALA A 193 -15.78 -3.37 -13.55
CA ALA A 193 -16.52 -3.82 -12.37
C ALA A 193 -15.56 -4.15 -11.22
N PRO A 194 -15.84 -3.72 -9.99
CA PRO A 194 -15.11 -4.19 -8.80
C PRO A 194 -15.41 -5.66 -8.54
N ASP A 195 -14.52 -6.32 -7.78
CA ASP A 195 -14.71 -7.72 -7.37
C ASP A 195 -15.65 -7.84 -6.16
N ALA A 196 -15.75 -6.78 -5.35
CA ALA A 196 -16.68 -6.68 -4.23
C ALA A 196 -17.17 -5.23 -4.07
N GLY A 197 -18.39 -5.07 -3.54
CA GLY A 197 -18.99 -3.76 -3.28
C GLY A 197 -19.63 -3.07 -4.50
N PRO A 198 -20.01 -1.79 -4.36
CA PRO A 198 -20.82 -1.08 -5.33
C PRO A 198 -20.06 -0.76 -6.62
N ARG A 199 -20.76 -0.61 -7.74
CA ARG A 199 -20.18 -0.21 -9.04
C ARG A 199 -19.85 1.28 -9.16
N THR A 200 -20.18 2.06 -8.15
CA THR A 200 -19.96 3.51 -8.09
C THR A 200 -19.06 3.82 -6.91
N SER A 201 -18.04 4.65 -7.11
CA SER A 201 -17.24 5.23 -6.02
C SER A 201 -17.75 6.63 -5.68
N SER A 202 -17.47 7.09 -4.46
CA SER A 202 -17.62 8.50 -4.06
C SER A 202 -16.29 9.23 -4.16
N ALA A 203 -16.31 10.53 -4.46
CA ALA A 203 -15.10 11.38 -4.46
C ALA A 203 -14.34 11.33 -3.13
N SER A 204 -15.06 11.29 -2.00
CA SER A 204 -14.49 11.29 -0.65
C SER A 204 -13.79 9.99 -0.24
N ASN A 205 -14.09 8.86 -0.88
CA ASN A 205 -13.55 7.54 -0.51
C ASN A 205 -12.70 6.91 -1.62
N GLY A 206 -13.09 7.10 -2.88
CA GLY A 206 -12.51 6.43 -4.04
C GLY A 206 -12.78 4.93 -4.04
N VAL A 207 -11.76 4.14 -4.35
CA VAL A 207 -11.81 2.66 -4.35
C VAL A 207 -10.69 2.07 -3.50
N VAL A 208 -10.84 0.80 -3.10
CA VAL A 208 -9.76 0.05 -2.43
C VAL A 208 -9.24 -1.06 -3.32
N VAL A 209 -7.92 -1.25 -3.37
CA VAL A 209 -7.28 -2.35 -4.08
C VAL A 209 -6.61 -3.30 -3.10
N VAL A 210 -7.00 -4.57 -3.08
CA VAL A 210 -6.51 -5.57 -2.10
C VAL A 210 -5.85 -6.72 -2.84
N GLY A 211 -4.68 -7.17 -2.40
CA GLY A 211 -4.01 -8.27 -3.07
C GLY A 211 -3.17 -9.13 -2.15
N ALA A 212 -2.72 -10.24 -2.71
CA ALA A 212 -1.79 -11.16 -2.10
C ALA A 212 -0.61 -11.38 -3.05
N THR A 213 0.61 -11.17 -2.58
CA THR A 213 1.84 -11.30 -3.37
C THR A 213 2.97 -11.91 -2.54
N PRO A 214 4.03 -12.41 -3.18
CA PRO A 214 5.34 -12.55 -2.52
C PRO A 214 5.79 -11.24 -1.86
N TRP A 215 6.84 -11.31 -1.05
CA TRP A 215 7.40 -10.12 -0.40
C TRP A 215 7.89 -9.09 -1.44
N VAL A 216 7.57 -7.81 -1.20
CA VAL A 216 7.97 -6.69 -2.05
C VAL A 216 8.66 -5.65 -1.17
N ASP A 217 9.82 -5.19 -1.62
CA ASP A 217 10.50 -4.04 -1.02
C ASP A 217 10.23 -2.77 -1.84
N ASN A 218 10.13 -1.65 -1.14
CA ASN A 218 9.97 -0.33 -1.74
C ASN A 218 11.25 0.48 -1.50
N TYR A 219 11.93 0.88 -2.57
CA TYR A 219 13.18 1.61 -2.52
C TYR A 219 13.12 2.84 -3.41
N ASN A 220 13.28 4.01 -2.83
CA ASN A 220 13.14 5.28 -3.53
C ASN A 220 14.50 5.95 -3.64
N VAL A 221 14.78 6.52 -4.82
CA VAL A 221 16.08 7.17 -5.10
C VAL A 221 15.86 8.66 -5.43
N PRO A 222 16.26 9.59 -4.53
CA PRO A 222 16.15 11.02 -4.76
C PRO A 222 17.02 11.49 -5.93
N LEU A 223 16.51 12.46 -6.69
CA LEU A 223 17.19 13.13 -7.80
C LEU A 223 17.26 14.64 -7.53
N ALA A 224 18.43 15.22 -7.79
CA ALA A 224 18.67 16.65 -7.68
C ALA A 224 18.15 17.40 -8.92
N THR A 225 16.84 17.28 -9.19
CA THR A 225 16.14 18.00 -10.25
C THR A 225 14.67 18.19 -9.89
N ALA A 226 14.12 19.35 -10.24
CA ALA A 226 12.68 19.63 -10.17
C ALA A 226 11.93 19.10 -11.40
N ASP A 227 12.64 18.70 -12.45
CA ASP A 227 12.01 18.23 -13.69
C ASP A 227 11.54 16.78 -13.56
N VAL A 228 10.25 16.62 -13.27
CA VAL A 228 9.57 15.31 -13.19
C VAL A 228 9.68 14.52 -14.49
N SER A 229 9.83 15.17 -15.65
CA SER A 229 10.00 14.47 -16.93
C SER A 229 11.33 13.69 -16.96
N VAL A 230 12.38 14.22 -16.34
CA VAL A 230 13.67 13.53 -16.18
C VAL A 230 13.50 12.32 -15.26
N ALA A 231 12.87 12.49 -14.11
CA ALA A 231 12.58 11.39 -13.19
C ALA A 231 11.76 10.28 -13.88
N ARG A 232 10.72 10.64 -14.65
CA ARG A 232 9.89 9.69 -15.42
C ARG A 232 10.70 8.94 -16.48
N ARG A 233 11.62 9.62 -17.17
CA ARG A 233 12.51 9.01 -18.17
C ARG A 233 13.44 7.99 -17.51
N ILE A 234 14.05 8.34 -16.38
CA ILE A 234 14.91 7.43 -15.61
C ILE A 234 14.10 6.24 -15.10
N ALA A 235 12.95 6.49 -14.45
CA ALA A 235 12.06 5.45 -13.94
C ALA A 235 11.66 4.43 -15.01
N ARG A 236 11.31 4.90 -16.22
CA ARG A 236 11.03 4.01 -17.35
C ARG A 236 12.23 3.12 -17.66
N ALA A 237 13.43 3.68 -17.78
CA ALA A 237 14.65 2.94 -18.11
C ALA A 237 15.21 2.04 -16.99
N VAL A 238 14.77 2.26 -15.74
CA VAL A 238 15.02 1.39 -14.59
C VAL A 238 14.03 0.22 -14.57
N SER A 239 12.76 0.48 -14.88
CA SER A 239 11.68 -0.53 -14.80
C SER A 239 11.83 -1.65 -15.83
N GLU A 240 11.42 -2.86 -15.45
CA GLU A 240 11.36 -4.02 -16.36
C GLU A 240 10.56 -3.70 -17.62
N ARG A 241 9.40 -3.05 -17.45
CA ARG A 241 8.52 -2.68 -18.57
C ARG A 241 9.21 -1.77 -19.60
N GLY A 242 10.19 -0.98 -19.18
CA GLY A 242 10.99 -0.15 -20.08
C GLY A 242 12.30 -0.79 -20.53
N GLY A 243 12.48 -2.09 -20.29
CA GLY A 243 13.70 -2.84 -20.65
C GLY A 243 14.84 -2.69 -19.64
N GLY A 244 14.53 -2.26 -18.42
CA GLY A 244 15.47 -2.10 -17.32
C GLY A 244 15.71 -3.39 -16.52
N LEU A 245 15.78 -3.24 -15.20
CA LEU A 245 16.02 -4.34 -14.28
C LEU A 245 14.79 -5.26 -14.22
N ALA A 246 15.02 -6.57 -14.27
CA ALA A 246 13.96 -7.56 -14.09
C ALA A 246 13.31 -7.40 -12.71
N CYS A 247 12.01 -7.70 -12.62
CA CYS A 247 11.23 -7.65 -11.38
C CYS A 247 11.18 -6.28 -10.70
N VAL A 248 11.58 -5.20 -11.40
CA VAL A 248 11.51 -3.83 -10.88
C VAL A 248 10.39 -3.06 -11.57
N GLN A 249 9.49 -2.49 -10.77
CA GLN A 249 8.57 -1.45 -11.22
C GLN A 249 9.08 -0.12 -10.70
N ALA A 250 9.01 0.94 -11.51
CA ALA A 250 9.49 2.25 -11.09
C ALA A 250 8.56 3.37 -11.58
N MET A 251 8.47 4.43 -10.79
CA MET A 251 7.73 5.65 -11.08
C MET A 251 8.62 6.87 -10.81
N GLY A 252 8.58 7.85 -11.71
CA GLY A 252 9.24 9.14 -11.50
C GLY A 252 8.22 10.15 -11.00
N LEU A 253 8.47 10.71 -9.82
CA LEU A 253 7.51 11.54 -9.07
C LEU A 253 8.20 12.79 -8.52
N ALA A 254 7.44 13.87 -8.34
CA ALA A 254 7.87 15.01 -7.52
C ALA A 254 7.87 14.61 -6.04
N HIS A 255 8.80 15.13 -5.23
CA HIS A 255 8.93 14.78 -3.81
C HIS A 255 9.40 15.98 -2.98
N GLY A 256 8.53 16.99 -2.82
CA GLY A 256 8.80 18.18 -1.99
C GLY A 256 9.95 19.06 -2.48
N ASP A 257 10.05 20.30 -1.99
CA ASP A 257 11.23 21.19 -2.09
C ASP A 257 11.96 21.27 -3.45
N GLY A 258 11.22 21.15 -4.57
CA GLY A 258 11.82 21.16 -5.91
C GLY A 258 12.68 19.93 -6.23
N ALA A 259 12.51 18.84 -5.49
CA ALA A 259 13.15 17.55 -5.72
C ALA A 259 12.18 16.57 -6.41
N THR A 260 12.78 15.58 -7.06
CA THR A 260 12.07 14.45 -7.65
C THR A 260 12.71 13.16 -7.18
N GLU A 261 12.02 12.04 -7.33
CA GLU A 261 12.60 10.74 -7.05
C GLU A 261 12.12 9.67 -8.02
N VAL A 262 12.90 8.59 -8.06
CA VAL A 262 12.52 7.34 -8.72
C VAL A 262 12.08 6.37 -7.63
N ALA A 263 10.77 6.26 -7.43
CA ALA A 263 10.17 5.32 -6.50
C ALA A 263 10.09 3.93 -7.13
N CYS A 264 10.72 2.93 -6.51
CA CYS A 264 10.81 1.58 -7.05
C CYS A 264 10.11 0.54 -6.16
N ASN A 265 9.41 -0.40 -6.79
CA ASN A 265 8.96 -1.64 -6.17
C ASN A 265 9.84 -2.79 -6.68
N LEU A 266 10.49 -3.48 -5.76
CA LEU A 266 11.34 -4.64 -6.00
C LEU A 266 10.47 -5.87 -5.76
N LEU A 267 9.92 -6.45 -6.83
CA LEU A 267 8.95 -7.54 -6.73
C LEU A 267 9.58 -8.87 -6.30
N HIS A 268 10.88 -9.00 -6.50
CA HIS A 268 11.70 -10.13 -6.09
C HIS A 268 13.02 -9.62 -5.51
N PRO A 269 13.03 -9.11 -4.25
CA PRO A 269 14.21 -8.49 -3.66
C PRO A 269 15.37 -9.46 -3.41
N ASP A 270 15.10 -10.76 -3.39
CA ASP A 270 16.14 -11.80 -3.36
C ASP A 270 16.90 -11.91 -4.71
N ALA A 271 16.38 -11.33 -5.81
CA ALA A 271 16.96 -11.38 -7.16
C ALA A 271 17.51 -10.03 -7.64
N VAL A 272 16.83 -8.93 -7.30
CA VAL A 272 17.29 -7.57 -7.59
C VAL A 272 17.20 -6.72 -6.33
N GLY A 273 18.36 -6.29 -5.83
CA GLY A 273 18.51 -5.51 -4.61
C GLY A 273 18.50 -3.99 -4.83
N ALA A 274 18.44 -3.25 -3.71
CA ALA A 274 18.47 -1.80 -3.71
C ALA A 274 19.79 -1.20 -4.23
N ASP A 275 20.91 -1.89 -4.05
CA ASP A 275 22.22 -1.55 -4.59
C ASP A 275 22.20 -1.50 -6.13
N GLN A 276 21.59 -2.51 -6.76
CA GLN A 276 21.46 -2.58 -8.21
C GLN A 276 20.52 -1.47 -8.75
N VAL A 277 19.44 -1.18 -8.03
CA VAL A 277 18.54 -0.07 -8.35
C VAL A 277 19.27 1.27 -8.24
N GLN A 278 20.00 1.49 -7.12
CA GLN A 278 20.78 2.70 -6.89
C GLN A 278 21.83 2.90 -7.98
N GLU A 279 22.62 1.88 -8.31
CA GLU A 279 23.64 1.94 -9.36
C GLU A 279 23.01 2.28 -10.72
N ARG A 280 21.89 1.62 -11.05
CA ARG A 280 21.19 1.84 -12.31
C ARG A 280 20.65 3.27 -12.43
N VAL A 281 20.03 3.79 -11.37
CA VAL A 281 19.54 5.18 -11.32
C VAL A 281 20.71 6.15 -11.45
N SER A 282 21.78 5.97 -10.67
CA SER A 282 22.99 6.82 -10.72
C SER A 282 23.59 6.88 -12.12
N ARG A 283 23.72 5.74 -12.80
CA ARG A 283 24.26 5.70 -14.17
C ARG A 283 23.37 6.44 -15.17
N LEU A 284 22.05 6.25 -15.08
CA LEU A 284 21.10 6.92 -15.98
C LEU A 284 21.05 8.44 -15.75
N ALA A 285 21.06 8.86 -14.49
CA ALA A 285 21.06 10.26 -14.10
C ALA A 285 22.36 10.98 -14.48
N ALA A 286 23.52 10.32 -14.31
CA ALA A 286 24.82 10.85 -14.74
C ALA A 286 24.85 11.14 -16.24
N GLY A 287 24.26 10.26 -17.06
CA GLY A 287 24.10 10.48 -18.51
C GLY A 287 23.20 11.67 -18.88
N LEU A 288 22.45 12.21 -17.92
CA LEU A 288 21.59 13.39 -18.05
C LEU A 288 22.12 14.60 -17.27
N GLY A 289 23.29 14.49 -16.63
CA GLY A 289 23.87 15.56 -15.80
C GLY A 289 23.09 15.84 -14.51
N VAL A 290 22.29 14.87 -14.02
CA VAL A 290 21.48 15.01 -12.81
C VAL A 290 22.17 14.32 -11.62
N GLY A 291 22.27 15.04 -10.50
CA GLY A 291 22.78 14.49 -9.24
C GLY A 291 21.79 13.49 -8.61
N VAL A 292 22.32 12.51 -7.89
CA VAL A 292 21.52 11.45 -7.26
C VAL A 292 21.84 11.38 -5.78
N GLY A 293 20.79 11.36 -4.96
CA GLY A 293 20.90 11.16 -3.51
C GLY A 293 21.01 9.68 -3.14
N GLN A 294 21.35 9.42 -1.88
CA GLN A 294 21.29 8.05 -1.36
C GLN A 294 19.83 7.62 -1.25
N GLY A 295 19.48 6.51 -1.90
CA GLY A 295 18.14 5.96 -1.82
C GLY A 295 17.84 5.33 -0.47
N TYR A 296 16.56 5.19 -0.18
CA TYR A 296 16.04 4.74 1.11
C TYR A 296 14.89 3.76 0.93
N PHE A 297 14.71 2.86 1.91
CA PHE A 297 13.55 1.99 1.96
C PHE A 297 12.38 2.69 2.66
N THR A 298 11.15 2.42 2.22
CA THR A 298 9.93 2.95 2.86
C THR A 298 9.33 1.98 3.88
N ASP A 299 9.99 0.85 4.13
CA ASP A 299 9.57 -0.17 5.09
C ASP A 299 10.79 -0.97 5.56
N PHE A 300 10.63 -1.79 6.59
CA PHE A 300 11.66 -2.71 7.02
C PHE A 300 11.76 -3.94 6.10
N SER A 301 12.94 -4.59 6.11
CA SER A 301 13.13 -5.86 5.40
C SER A 301 12.20 -6.96 5.96
N ARG A 302 11.96 -7.99 5.14
CA ARG A 302 11.17 -9.17 5.50
C ARG A 302 11.61 -9.75 6.85
N GLU A 303 12.90 -9.92 7.04
CA GLU A 303 13.50 -10.52 8.24
C GLU A 303 13.32 -9.62 9.45
N LYS A 304 13.50 -8.30 9.28
CA LYS A 304 13.33 -7.32 10.37
C LYS A 304 11.87 -7.20 10.82
N VAL A 305 10.92 -7.27 9.89
CA VAL A 305 9.49 -7.31 10.19
C VAL A 305 9.13 -8.52 11.06
N VAL A 306 9.68 -9.70 10.74
CA VAL A 306 9.49 -10.92 11.56
C VAL A 306 10.13 -10.75 12.94
N GLU A 307 11.35 -10.24 13.01
CA GLU A 307 12.07 -9.98 14.27
C GLU A 307 11.27 -9.05 15.20
N LEU A 308 10.81 -7.92 14.68
CA LEU A 308 10.03 -6.93 15.44
C LEU A 308 8.71 -7.51 15.95
N TYR A 309 8.02 -8.32 15.12
CA TYR A 309 6.82 -9.03 15.56
C TYR A 309 7.12 -9.96 16.73
N LEU A 310 8.17 -10.79 16.63
CA LEU A 310 8.54 -11.74 17.68
C LEU A 310 8.95 -11.05 18.99
N GLN A 311 9.66 -9.92 18.91
CA GLN A 311 10.00 -9.10 20.07
C GLN A 311 8.74 -8.52 20.73
N ALA A 312 7.82 -7.97 19.95
CA ALA A 312 6.58 -7.41 20.46
C ALA A 312 5.67 -8.49 21.07
N ALA A 313 5.62 -9.69 20.49
CA ALA A 313 4.85 -10.81 20.99
C ALA A 313 5.42 -11.41 22.29
N GLN A 314 6.74 -11.30 22.52
CA GLN A 314 7.38 -11.72 23.77
C GLN A 314 7.22 -10.71 24.91
N ALA A 315 7.02 -9.44 24.58
CA ALA A 315 6.85 -8.35 25.55
C ALA A 315 5.40 -8.17 26.05
N ALA A 316 4.44 -8.93 25.48
CA ALA A 316 3.02 -8.88 25.80
C ALA A 316 2.59 -10.03 26.71
#